data_AF-A0A4R2GX60-F1
#
_entry.id   AF-A0A4R2GX60-F1
#
_cell.length_a   1.000
_cell.length_b   1.000
_cell.length_c   1.000
_cell.angle_alpha   90.00
_cell.angle_beta   90.00
_cell.angle_gamma   90.00
#
_symmetry.space_group_name_H-M   'P 1'
#
loop_
_entity.id
_entity.type
_entity.pdbx_description
1 polymer ?
#
loop_
_entity_poly.entity_id
_entity_poly.type
_entity_poly.pdbx_seq_one_letter_code
_entity_poly.pdbx_strand_id
1 'polypeptide(L)'
;MTVAHARWLSPRASRTGFALAGALLAAVAVAGCQTTKSTTDMLSASGFSIKVASTPQQQAALASLPAGTFTMRHVKGKPVFIYADPKGCNCIYVGNEASYQQFKALSIQRSIASQELMAAQLNQQAAWDYQTWGGWGGPGWWWW
;
A
#
# COMPACT_ATOMS: atom_id res chain seq x y z
N MET A 1 1.68 -8.82 74.53
CA MET A 1 2.85 -8.96 73.65
C MET A 1 3.50 -10.30 73.93
N THR A 2 3.29 -11.31 73.07
CA THR A 2 4.22 -12.42 72.79
C THR A 2 3.61 -13.30 71.70
N VAL A 3 4.31 -13.40 70.58
CA VAL A 3 4.04 -14.33 69.48
C VAL A 3 4.76 -15.64 69.82
N ALA A 4 4.12 -16.80 69.60
CA ALA A 4 4.77 -18.10 69.71
C ALA A 4 4.32 -19.06 68.59
N HIS A 5 5.25 -19.92 68.19
CA HIS A 5 5.47 -20.40 66.83
C HIS A 5 4.70 -21.68 66.40
N ALA A 6 4.41 -21.71 65.09
CA ALA A 6 4.55 -22.79 64.11
C ALA A 6 4.42 -24.28 64.53
N ARG A 7 3.55 -25.01 63.80
CA ARG A 7 3.91 -26.29 63.17
C ARG A 7 2.89 -26.67 62.09
N TRP A 8 3.08 -26.21 60.86
CA TRP A 8 2.31 -26.71 59.72
C TRP A 8 2.84 -28.08 59.32
N LEU A 9 1.99 -29.11 59.45
CA LEU A 9 2.24 -30.47 59.02
C LEU A 9 2.10 -30.55 57.48
N SER A 10 3.07 -31.20 56.88
CA SER A 10 3.39 -31.27 55.45
C SER A 10 2.33 -32.00 54.60
N PRO A 11 2.01 -31.54 53.38
CA PRO A 11 1.45 -32.40 52.35
C PRO A 11 2.51 -33.39 51.86
N ARG A 12 2.15 -34.68 51.85
CA ARG A 12 2.97 -35.80 51.39
C ARG A 12 3.57 -35.55 50.00
N ALA A 13 4.89 -35.62 49.90
CA ALA A 13 5.57 -35.89 48.63
C ALA A 13 5.30 -37.36 48.23
N SER A 14 4.47 -37.58 47.22
CA SER A 14 4.41 -38.85 46.49
C SER A 14 5.37 -38.80 45.31
N ARG A 15 6.58 -39.32 45.50
CA ARG A 15 7.48 -39.71 44.41
C ARG A 15 7.19 -41.16 44.07
N THR A 16 6.74 -41.45 42.85
CA THR A 16 7.21 -42.54 41.94
C THR A 16 6.19 -42.79 40.84
N GLY A 17 6.67 -42.83 39.59
CA GLY A 17 5.88 -43.24 38.42
C GLY A 17 6.36 -42.64 37.11
N PHE A 18 7.59 -42.97 36.68
CA PHE A 18 8.05 -42.72 35.32
C PHE A 18 7.27 -43.64 34.34
N ALA A 19 6.48 -43.08 33.42
CA ALA A 19 6.07 -43.75 32.18
C ALA A 19 5.47 -42.75 31.15
N LEU A 20 6.35 -42.26 30.27
CA LEU A 20 6.16 -41.98 28.83
C LEU A 20 4.71 -41.74 28.29
N ALA A 21 4.37 -40.47 28.03
CA ALA A 21 3.53 -39.99 26.91
C ALA A 21 3.59 -38.45 26.96
N GLY A 22 4.21 -37.71 26.04
CA GLY A 22 3.93 -37.75 24.61
C GLY A 22 3.00 -36.58 24.28
N ALA A 23 3.55 -35.35 24.16
CA ALA A 23 3.02 -34.27 23.32
C ALA A 23 3.92 -33.03 23.45
N LEU A 24 4.84 -32.88 22.51
CA LEU A 24 5.46 -31.59 22.21
C LEU A 24 4.37 -30.60 21.78
N LEU A 25 4.01 -29.67 22.67
CA LEU A 25 3.28 -28.47 22.26
C LEU A 25 4.28 -27.48 21.66
N ALA A 26 4.69 -27.76 20.43
CA ALA A 26 5.37 -26.77 19.58
C ALA A 26 4.33 -25.70 19.20
N ALA A 27 4.31 -24.59 19.94
CA ALA A 27 3.57 -23.41 19.54
C ALA A 27 4.23 -22.84 18.27
N VAL A 28 3.69 -23.21 17.11
CA VAL A 28 4.08 -22.59 15.84
C VAL A 28 3.54 -21.17 15.85
N ALA A 29 4.38 -20.23 16.26
CA ALA A 29 4.15 -18.82 15.97
C ALA A 29 4.25 -18.64 14.45
N VAL A 30 3.12 -18.71 13.76
CA VAL A 30 3.04 -18.23 12.37
C VAL A 30 3.15 -16.71 12.46
N ALA A 31 4.39 -16.21 12.47
CA ALA A 31 4.67 -14.81 12.19
C ALA A 31 4.21 -14.57 10.75
N GLY A 32 2.94 -14.23 10.58
CA GLY A 32 2.40 -13.83 9.29
C GLY A 32 3.20 -12.64 8.80
N CYS A 33 4.00 -12.85 7.76
CA CYS A 33 4.65 -11.76 7.06
C CYS A 33 3.55 -10.91 6.42
N GLN A 34 3.10 -9.88 7.13
CA GLN A 34 2.28 -8.84 6.53
C GLN A 34 3.16 -8.13 5.52
N THR A 35 3.11 -8.59 4.26
CA THR A 35 3.72 -7.86 3.15
C THR A 35 2.95 -6.56 3.01
N THR A 36 3.49 -5.48 3.56
CA THR A 36 3.04 -4.12 3.33
C THR A 36 3.25 -3.80 1.85
N LYS A 37 2.30 -4.14 0.96
CA LYS A 37 2.50 -3.75 -0.45
C LYS A 37 2.41 -2.24 -0.57
N SER A 38 3.38 -1.69 -1.28
CA SER A 38 3.58 -0.25 -1.47
C SER A 38 2.46 0.38 -2.32
N THR A 39 2.33 1.71 -2.29
CA THR A 39 1.40 2.44 -3.16
C THR A 39 1.63 2.13 -4.64
N THR A 40 2.89 1.97 -5.05
CA THR A 40 3.28 1.60 -6.42
C THR A 40 2.81 0.20 -6.81
N ASP A 41 2.80 -0.75 -5.88
CA ASP A 41 2.21 -2.08 -6.12
C ASP A 41 0.70 -2.00 -6.32
N MET A 42 0.02 -1.13 -5.57
CA MET A 42 -1.42 -0.92 -5.74
C MET A 42 -1.77 -0.22 -7.06
N LEU A 43 -0.98 0.78 -7.46
CA LEU A 43 -1.13 1.45 -8.75
C LEU A 43 -0.99 0.44 -9.89
N SER A 44 0.04 -0.39 -9.86
CA SER A 44 0.25 -1.45 -10.85
C SER A 44 -0.90 -2.47 -10.85
N ALA A 45 -1.33 -2.93 -9.67
CA ALA A 45 -2.43 -3.89 -9.52
C ALA A 45 -3.81 -3.32 -9.89
N SER A 46 -3.97 -2.01 -9.94
CA SER A 46 -5.21 -1.33 -10.37
C SER A 46 -5.20 -0.95 -11.85
N GLY A 47 -4.16 -1.34 -12.60
CA GLY A 47 -4.09 -1.11 -14.04
C GLY A 47 -3.52 0.25 -14.44
N PHE A 48 -2.88 0.98 -13.51
CA PHE A 48 -2.08 2.14 -13.90
C PHE A 48 -0.84 1.68 -14.67
N SER A 49 -0.50 2.45 -15.70
CA SER A 49 0.72 2.25 -16.47
C SER A 49 1.80 3.24 -16.04
N ILE A 50 3.01 2.73 -15.85
CA ILE A 50 4.18 3.51 -15.46
C ILE A 50 4.87 4.15 -16.68
N LYS A 51 5.34 5.40 -16.54
CA LYS A 51 6.17 6.12 -17.51
C LYS A 51 7.30 6.85 -16.81
N VAL A 52 8.52 6.37 -17.04
CA VAL A 52 9.74 7.00 -16.54
C VAL A 52 9.99 8.30 -17.30
N ALA A 53 10.36 9.36 -16.58
CA ALA A 53 10.76 10.63 -17.16
C ALA A 53 12.18 10.53 -17.74
N SER A 54 12.29 10.05 -18.98
CA SER A 54 13.58 9.77 -19.62
C SER A 54 14.16 10.96 -20.39
N THR A 55 13.35 11.98 -20.68
CA THR A 55 13.79 13.21 -21.35
C THR A 55 13.79 14.41 -20.40
N PRO A 56 14.62 15.44 -20.64
CA PRO A 56 14.60 16.67 -19.82
C PRO A 56 13.21 17.33 -19.77
N GLN A 57 12.47 17.28 -20.86
CA GLN A 57 11.10 17.81 -20.95
C GLN A 57 10.14 17.02 -20.05
N GLN A 58 10.23 15.68 -20.04
CA GLN A 58 9.43 14.85 -19.15
C GLN A 58 9.80 15.04 -17.68
N GLN A 59 11.08 15.25 -17.38
CA GLN A 59 11.54 15.51 -16.02
C GLN A 59 11.02 16.86 -15.51
N ALA A 60 11.06 17.91 -16.34
CA ALA A 60 10.47 19.20 -16.03
C ALA A 60 8.95 19.10 -15.83
N ALA A 61 8.26 18.34 -16.70
CA ALA A 61 6.83 18.09 -16.56
C ALA A 61 6.50 17.32 -15.27
N LEU A 62 7.28 16.30 -14.93
CA LEU A 62 7.14 15.54 -13.68
C LEU A 62 7.36 16.44 -12.45
N ALA A 63 8.36 17.33 -12.48
CA ALA A 63 8.64 18.26 -11.39
C ALA A 63 7.50 19.28 -11.18
N SER A 64 6.71 19.57 -12.20
CA SER A 64 5.53 20.46 -12.09
C SER A 64 4.30 19.78 -11.46
N LEU A 65 4.29 18.44 -11.38
CA LEU A 65 3.21 17.69 -10.78
C LEU A 65 3.39 17.59 -9.26
N PRO A 66 2.30 17.69 -8.46
CA PRO A 66 2.41 17.50 -7.03
C PRO A 66 2.77 16.04 -6.70
N ALA A 67 3.92 15.85 -6.08
CA ALA A 67 4.47 14.54 -5.75
C ALA A 67 3.57 13.75 -4.79
N GLY A 68 3.39 12.45 -5.05
CA GLY A 68 2.68 11.54 -4.13
C GLY A 68 1.17 11.73 -4.08
N THR A 69 0.59 12.43 -5.05
CA THR A 69 -0.85 12.71 -5.11
C THR A 69 -1.41 12.50 -6.51
N PHE A 70 -2.73 12.43 -6.63
CA PHE A 70 -3.38 12.27 -7.93
C PHE A 70 -3.67 13.63 -8.60
N THR A 71 -3.66 13.60 -9.92
CA THR A 71 -3.97 14.73 -10.79
C THR A 71 -4.95 14.21 -11.83
N MET A 72 -6.16 14.80 -11.91
CA MET A 72 -7.18 14.38 -12.88
C MET A 72 -7.24 15.35 -14.05
N ARG A 73 -6.94 14.88 -15.27
CA ARG A 73 -7.00 15.69 -16.50
C ARG A 73 -8.00 15.09 -17.47
N HIS A 74 -8.54 15.94 -18.34
CA HIS A 74 -9.34 15.47 -19.47
C HIS A 74 -8.45 15.37 -20.71
N VAL A 75 -8.35 14.18 -21.28
CA VAL A 75 -7.71 13.95 -22.58
C VAL A 75 -8.80 13.52 -23.54
N LYS A 76 -9.03 14.32 -24.59
CA LYS A 76 -10.08 14.05 -25.59
C LYS A 76 -11.47 13.81 -24.96
N GLY A 77 -11.81 14.58 -23.93
CA GLY A 77 -13.10 14.50 -23.24
C GLY A 77 -13.24 13.35 -22.23
N LYS A 78 -12.20 12.54 -21.99
CA LYS A 78 -12.20 11.46 -21.00
C LYS A 78 -11.29 11.79 -19.81
N PRO A 79 -11.70 11.48 -18.56
CA PRO A 79 -10.85 11.68 -17.40
C PRO A 79 -9.67 10.70 -17.40
N VAL A 80 -8.49 11.21 -17.05
CA VAL A 80 -7.23 10.50 -16.91
C VAL A 80 -6.65 10.87 -15.56
N PHE A 81 -6.23 9.86 -14.80
CA PHE A 81 -5.68 10.00 -13.47
C PHE A 81 -4.18 9.78 -13.52
N ILE A 82 -3.44 10.74 -12.99
CA ILE A 82 -1.98 10.77 -13.01
C ILE A 82 -1.48 10.82 -11.58
N TYR A 83 -0.58 9.91 -11.21
CA TYR A 83 0.13 9.93 -9.93
C TYR A 83 1.62 10.13 -10.19
N ALA A 84 2.20 11.17 -9.59
CA ALA A 84 3.61 11.52 -9.79
C ALA A 84 4.51 10.96 -8.69
N ASP A 85 5.55 10.24 -9.07
CA ASP A 85 6.60 9.73 -8.17
C ASP A 85 8.00 10.24 -8.60
N PRO A 86 8.32 11.50 -8.31
CA PRO A 86 9.65 12.07 -8.57
C PRO A 86 10.74 11.54 -7.62
N LYS A 87 10.38 10.96 -6.47
CA LYS A 87 11.36 10.52 -5.44
C LYS A 87 11.73 9.05 -5.55
N GLY A 88 10.84 8.20 -6.04
CA GLY A 88 11.10 6.77 -6.25
C GLY A 88 11.68 6.52 -7.64
N CYS A 89 10.82 6.24 -8.60
CA CYS A 89 11.17 5.86 -9.97
C CYS A 89 11.51 7.03 -10.90
N ASN A 90 11.34 8.28 -10.46
CA ASN A 90 11.31 9.47 -11.32
C ASN A 90 10.33 9.29 -12.50
N CYS A 91 9.09 8.93 -12.17
CA CYS A 91 8.09 8.49 -13.13
C CYS A 91 6.67 8.98 -12.80
N ILE A 92 5.76 8.85 -13.77
CA ILE A 92 4.32 9.00 -13.56
C ILE A 92 3.62 7.65 -13.71
N TYR A 93 2.51 7.48 -13.00
CA TYR A 93 1.55 6.40 -13.19
C TYR A 93 0.29 7.01 -13.79
N VAL A 94 -0.19 6.45 -14.90
CA VAL A 94 -1.35 6.97 -15.64
C VAL A 94 -2.41 5.89 -15.79
N GLY A 95 -3.65 6.22 -15.43
CA GLY A 95 -4.79 5.30 -15.45
C GLY A 95 -6.09 5.99 -15.89
N ASN A 96 -7.07 5.20 -16.28
CA ASN A 96 -8.41 5.69 -16.57
C ASN A 96 -9.27 5.71 -15.29
N GLU A 97 -10.55 6.09 -15.42
CA GLU A 97 -11.49 6.07 -14.29
C GLU A 97 -11.57 4.69 -13.63
N ALA A 98 -11.65 3.61 -14.41
CA ALA A 98 -11.73 2.24 -13.86
C ALA A 98 -10.50 1.90 -13.02
N SER A 99 -9.30 2.26 -13.49
CA SER A 99 -8.07 2.09 -12.73
C SER A 99 -8.10 2.86 -11.42
N TYR A 100 -8.56 4.11 -11.44
CA TYR A 100 -8.67 4.92 -10.22
C TYR A 100 -9.68 4.34 -9.22
N GLN A 101 -10.82 3.83 -9.69
CA GLN A 101 -11.80 3.16 -8.83
C GLN A 101 -11.24 1.89 -8.21
N GLN A 102 -10.50 1.07 -8.99
CA GLN A 102 -9.85 -0.12 -8.48
C GLN A 102 -8.75 0.21 -7.45
N PHE A 103 -7.98 1.29 -7.68
CA PHE A 103 -7.01 1.78 -6.70
C PHE A 103 -7.66 2.12 -5.36
N LYS A 104 -8.78 2.87 -5.40
CA LYS A 104 -9.56 3.19 -4.19
C LYS A 104 -10.07 1.93 -3.49
N ALA A 105 -10.59 0.95 -4.22
CA ALA A 105 -11.02 -0.32 -3.62
C ALA A 105 -9.87 -1.05 -2.89
N LEU A 106 -8.69 -1.13 -3.51
CA LEU A 106 -7.51 -1.77 -2.92
C LEU A 106 -6.99 -1.03 -1.67
N SER A 107 -6.98 0.29 -1.71
CA SER A 107 -6.51 1.11 -0.58
C SER A 107 -7.41 1.02 0.67
N ILE A 108 -8.73 0.92 0.50
CA ILE A 108 -9.69 0.70 1.59
C ILE A 108 -9.44 -0.67 2.24
N GLN A 109 -9.29 -1.72 1.42
CA GLN A 109 -9.00 -3.08 1.89
C GLN A 109 -7.69 -3.15 2.70
N ARG A 110 -6.72 -2.29 2.39
CA ARG A 110 -5.40 -2.28 3.03
C ARG A 110 -5.35 -1.46 4.31
N SER A 111 -6.45 -0.86 4.76
CA SER A 111 -6.48 0.04 5.93
C SER A 111 -5.42 1.14 5.89
N ILE A 112 -4.95 1.51 4.70
CA ILE A 112 -4.05 2.67 4.57
C ILE A 112 -4.92 3.85 5.01
N ALA A 113 -4.55 4.51 6.11
CA ALA A 113 -5.23 5.69 6.69
C ALA A 113 -5.44 6.86 5.69
N SER A 114 -5.08 6.66 4.43
CA SER A 114 -5.25 7.47 3.22
C SER A 114 -6.68 7.72 2.73
N GLN A 115 -7.74 7.35 3.46
CA GLN A 115 -9.10 7.74 3.03
C GLN A 115 -9.22 9.28 2.89
N GLU A 116 -8.52 10.03 3.74
CA GLU A 116 -8.42 11.51 3.61
C GLU A 116 -7.47 11.96 2.49
N LEU A 117 -6.38 11.21 2.21
CA LEU A 117 -5.43 11.53 1.13
C LEU A 117 -6.02 11.30 -0.27
N MET A 118 -6.87 10.29 -0.43
CA MET A 118 -7.38 9.90 -1.75
C MET A 118 -8.46 10.82 -2.31
N ALA A 119 -9.32 11.37 -1.44
CA ALA A 119 -10.45 12.22 -1.85
C ALA A 119 -10.07 13.71 -1.96
N ALA A 120 -9.10 14.18 -1.17
CA ALA A 120 -8.75 15.60 -1.12
C ALA A 120 -7.79 16.07 -2.22
N GLN A 121 -7.17 15.16 -2.98
CA GLN A 121 -6.05 15.50 -3.86
C GLN A 121 -6.24 14.97 -5.28
N LEU A 122 -7.36 15.29 -5.93
CA LEU A 122 -7.39 15.32 -7.39
C LEU A 122 -7.02 16.74 -7.82
N ASN A 123 -5.72 17.00 -7.97
CA ASN A 123 -5.28 18.32 -8.39
C ASN A 123 -5.72 18.57 -9.84
N GLN A 124 -6.67 19.46 -10.06
CA GLN A 124 -7.14 19.85 -11.40
C GLN A 124 -6.36 21.03 -11.99
N GLN A 125 -5.52 21.70 -11.19
CA GLN A 125 -4.83 22.95 -11.53
C GLN A 125 -3.43 22.74 -12.11
N ALA A 126 -2.74 21.64 -11.78
CA ALA A 126 -1.42 21.34 -12.34
C ALA A 126 -1.41 21.34 -13.89
N ALA A 127 -0.47 22.03 -14.53
CA ALA A 127 -0.34 21.89 -15.97
C ALA A 127 0.19 20.49 -16.29
N TRP A 128 -0.56 19.70 -17.06
CA TRP A 128 -0.06 18.42 -17.58
C TRP A 128 -0.34 18.37 -19.08
N ASP A 129 0.73 18.30 -19.86
CA ASP A 129 0.67 18.17 -21.30
C ASP A 129 0.83 16.71 -21.71
N TYR A 130 -0.21 16.16 -22.32
CA TYR A 130 -0.23 14.77 -22.76
C TYR A 130 0.78 14.49 -23.90
N GLN A 131 1.14 15.50 -24.70
CA GLN A 131 2.07 15.35 -25.82
C GLN A 131 3.50 15.06 -25.33
N THR A 132 3.91 15.74 -24.26
CA THR A 132 5.22 15.55 -23.61
C THR A 132 5.47 14.08 -23.21
N TRP A 133 4.41 13.32 -22.93
CA TRP A 133 4.47 11.91 -22.53
C TRP A 133 4.21 10.93 -23.67
N GLY A 134 4.42 11.36 -24.92
CA GLY A 134 4.32 10.50 -26.11
C GLY A 134 2.89 10.24 -26.57
N GLY A 135 1.97 11.17 -26.30
CA GLY A 135 0.65 11.14 -26.90
C GLY A 135 -0.28 10.02 -26.40
N TRP A 136 -0.08 9.55 -25.17
CA TRP A 136 -0.92 8.54 -24.53
C TRP A 136 -2.39 8.98 -24.56
N GLY A 137 -3.17 8.32 -25.42
CA GLY A 137 -4.44 8.85 -25.96
C GLY A 137 -4.63 8.59 -27.47
N GLY A 138 -3.93 7.63 -28.07
CA GLY A 138 -4.26 7.07 -29.37
C GLY A 138 -5.37 6.01 -29.28
N PRO A 139 -6.09 5.73 -30.38
CA PRO A 139 -7.13 4.69 -30.43
C PRO A 139 -6.53 3.33 -30.10
N GLY A 140 -6.65 2.93 -28.82
CA GLY A 140 -6.02 1.73 -28.30
C GLY A 140 -5.92 1.75 -26.76
N TRP A 141 -5.66 2.93 -26.18
CA TRP A 141 -5.38 3.05 -24.75
C TRP A 141 -6.62 3.10 -23.84
N TRP A 142 -7.81 3.30 -24.39
CA TRP A 142 -9.06 3.44 -23.61
C TRP A 142 -10.03 2.27 -23.79
N TRP A 143 -9.61 1.19 -24.45
CA TRP A 143 -10.47 0.04 -24.76
C TRP A 143 -10.42 -1.05 -23.68
N TRP A 144 -9.91 -0.72 -22.48
CA TRP A 144 -9.96 -1.58 -21.28
C TRP A 144 -10.76 -0.92 -20.16
#